data_AF-A0A939S488-F1
#
_entry.id   AF-A0A939S488-F1
#
_cell.length_a   1.000
_cell.length_b   1.000
_cell.length_c   1.000
_cell.angle_alpha   90.00
_cell.angle_beta   90.00
_cell.angle_gamma   90.00
#
_symmetry.space_group_name_H-M   'P 1'
#
loop_
_entity.id
_entity.type
_entity.pdbx_description
1 polymer ?
#
loop_
_entity_poly.entity_id
_entity_poly.type
_entity_poly.pdbx_seq_one_letter_code
_entity_poly.pdbx_strand_id
1 'polypeptide(L)'
;MVSFSYRAVERLPKQLEQGVLYHSPEFEVAALSCACGCGHRVMLLVPDSHQVSQQNGFATVRPSISVCDAPCKSHYIISSGQVQWLAAFSDAMASTTMRRQIARHVDREARLQTWTSWICMAIARMFAKVRETLGL
;
A
#
# COMPACT_ATOMS: atom_id res chain seq x y z
N MET A 1 11.09 -14.14 17.85
CA MET A 1 11.14 -13.37 16.59
C MET A 1 9.85 -13.66 15.83
N VAL A 2 9.11 -12.63 15.40
CA VAL A 2 7.84 -12.83 14.67
C VAL A 2 8.17 -13.21 13.22
N SER A 3 7.49 -14.22 12.68
CA SER A 3 7.53 -14.59 11.26
C SER A 3 6.17 -14.31 10.63
N PHE A 4 6.14 -13.95 9.36
CA PHE A 4 4.94 -13.62 8.60
C PHE A 4 4.57 -14.73 7.61
N SER A 5 3.50 -15.45 7.93
CA SER A 5 2.77 -16.25 6.96
C SER A 5 1.98 -15.35 6.00
N TYR A 6 1.72 -15.84 4.80
CA TYR A 6 0.89 -15.16 3.80
C TYR A 6 -0.50 -15.78 3.76
N ARG A 7 -1.54 -14.93 3.75
CA ARG A 7 -2.92 -15.35 3.58
C ARG A 7 -3.60 -14.49 2.52
N ALA A 8 -3.97 -15.09 1.40
CA ALA A 8 -4.85 -14.44 0.43
C ALA A 8 -6.27 -14.37 0.99
N VAL A 9 -6.91 -13.22 0.88
CA VAL A 9 -8.29 -12.99 1.35
C VAL A 9 -9.03 -12.11 0.36
N GLU A 10 -10.34 -12.32 0.21
CA GLU A 10 -11.17 -11.39 -0.55
C GLU A 10 -11.23 -10.03 0.18
N ARG A 11 -11.60 -10.05 1.46
CA ARG A 11 -11.68 -8.86 2.32
C ARG A 11 -10.75 -8.97 3.51
N LEU A 12 -10.11 -7.85 3.85
CA LEU A 12 -9.23 -7.79 5.01
C LEU A 12 -10.05 -8.00 6.30
N PRO A 13 -9.59 -8.84 7.24
CA PRO A 13 -10.30 -9.06 8.48
C PRO A 13 -10.29 -7.80 9.36
N LYS A 14 -11.31 -7.68 10.22
CA LYS A 14 -11.42 -6.58 11.19
C LYS A 14 -10.25 -6.57 12.18
N GLN A 15 -9.87 -7.74 12.68
CA GLN A 15 -8.73 -7.94 13.55
C GLN A 15 -7.64 -8.70 12.79
N LEU A 16 -6.39 -8.24 12.92
CA LEU A 16 -5.24 -8.85 12.26
C LEU A 16 -4.49 -9.71 13.27
N GLU A 17 -4.27 -10.97 12.93
CA GLU A 17 -3.41 -11.86 13.71
C GLU A 17 -1.94 -11.41 13.60
N GLN A 18 -1.21 -11.48 14.71
CA GLN A 18 0.23 -11.24 14.70
C GLN A 18 0.94 -12.31 13.86
N GLY A 19 1.86 -11.90 12.96
CA GLY A 19 2.58 -12.85 12.11
C GLY A 19 1.79 -13.39 10.91
N VAL A 20 0.70 -12.72 10.53
CA VAL A 20 -0.02 -12.99 9.29
C VAL A 20 -0.06 -11.72 8.46
N LEU A 21 0.36 -11.84 7.20
CA LEU A 21 0.16 -10.83 6.17
C LEU A 21 -1.06 -11.24 5.35
N TYR A 22 -2.12 -10.44 5.46
CA TYR A 22 -3.33 -10.60 4.66
C TYR A 22 -3.18 -9.79 3.39
N HIS A 23 -3.41 -10.40 2.23
CA HIS A 23 -3.35 -9.74 0.94
C HIS A 23 -4.67 -9.96 0.21
N SER A 24 -5.30 -8.86 -0.22
CA SER A 24 -6.43 -8.88 -1.14
C SER A 24 -5.94 -8.41 -2.51
N PRO A 25 -5.73 -9.35 -3.46
CA PRO A 25 -5.32 -8.99 -4.82
C PRO A 25 -6.39 -8.20 -5.56
N GLU A 26 -7.67 -8.49 -5.31
CA GLU A 26 -8.80 -7.82 -5.96
C GLU A 26 -8.88 -6.34 -5.59
N PHE A 27 -8.68 -6.03 -4.30
CA PHE A 27 -8.70 -4.64 -3.82
C PHE A 27 -7.31 -4.00 -3.79
N GLU A 28 -6.28 -4.68 -4.33
CA GLU A 28 -4.92 -4.14 -4.44
C GLU A 28 -4.35 -3.63 -3.10
N VAL A 29 -4.66 -4.34 -2.00
CA VAL A 29 -4.26 -3.95 -0.64
C VAL A 29 -3.77 -5.14 0.18
N ALA A 30 -2.78 -4.88 1.04
CA ALA A 30 -2.35 -5.81 2.07
C ALA A 30 -2.39 -5.16 3.46
N ALA A 31 -2.55 -5.98 4.48
CA ALA A 31 -2.51 -5.55 5.86
C ALA A 31 -1.84 -6.56 6.78
N LEU A 32 -1.18 -6.06 7.81
CA LEU A 32 -0.55 -6.85 8.85
C LEU A 32 -0.56 -6.11 10.19
N SER A 33 -0.55 -6.85 11.29
CA SER A 33 -0.21 -6.28 12.59
C SER A 33 1.30 -6.00 12.62
N CYS A 34 1.68 -4.83 13.17
CA CYS A 34 3.06 -4.37 13.21
C CYS A 34 3.99 -5.44 13.82
N ALA A 35 5.13 -5.68 13.15
CA ALA A 35 6.07 -6.74 13.53
C ALA A 35 6.63 -6.59 14.95
N CYS A 36 6.62 -5.36 15.51
CA CYS A 36 7.14 -5.12 16.86
C CYS A 36 6.18 -5.60 17.97
N GLY A 37 4.94 -5.93 17.62
CA GLY A 37 3.93 -6.43 18.57
C GLY A 37 3.10 -5.34 19.25
N CYS A 38 3.20 -4.07 18.84
CA CYS A 38 2.39 -2.99 19.41
C CYS A 38 0.90 -3.04 19.00
N GLY A 39 0.51 -3.95 18.11
CA GLY A 39 -0.87 -4.08 17.61
C GLY A 39 -1.27 -3.05 16.55
N HIS A 40 -0.36 -2.16 16.13
CA HIS A 40 -0.66 -1.18 15.09
C HIS A 40 -0.96 -1.85 13.76
N ARG A 41 -2.06 -1.46 13.12
CA ARG A 41 -2.46 -1.97 11.80
C ARG A 41 -1.66 -1.25 10.71
N VAL A 42 -0.78 -2.00 10.05
CA VAL A 42 -0.06 -1.51 8.87
C VAL A 42 -0.87 -1.84 7.63
N MET A 43 -1.17 -0.82 6.83
CA MET A 43 -1.82 -0.94 5.52
C MET A 43 -0.80 -0.68 4.41
N LEU A 44 -0.83 -1.51 3.38
CA LEU A 44 0.04 -1.41 2.21
C LEU A 44 -0.84 -1.37 0.94
N LEU A 45 -0.55 -0.43 0.04
CA LEU A 45 -1.12 -0.44 -1.31
C LEU A 45 -0.24 -1.33 -2.21
N VAL A 46 -0.83 -2.29 -2.90
CA VAL A 46 -0.14 -3.31 -3.69
C VAL A 46 -0.69 -3.34 -5.11
N PRO A 47 0.11 -3.07 -6.17
CA PRO A 47 1.57 -2.96 -6.18
C PRO A 47 2.12 -1.53 -6.01
N ASP A 48 1.27 -0.52 -5.85
CA ASP A 48 1.66 0.90 -5.96
C ASP A 48 2.73 1.32 -4.94
N SER A 49 2.49 1.06 -3.65
CA SER A 49 3.44 1.42 -2.58
C SER A 49 4.42 0.29 -2.25
N HIS A 50 3.95 -0.95 -2.32
CA HIS A 50 4.69 -2.15 -1.95
C HIS A 50 4.29 -3.30 -2.87
N GLN A 51 5.26 -4.15 -3.19
CA GLN A 51 5.05 -5.46 -3.78
C GLN A 51 4.96 -6.49 -2.66
N VAL A 52 3.98 -7.38 -2.78
CA VAL A 52 3.81 -8.54 -1.89
C VAL A 52 3.89 -9.80 -2.75
N SER A 53 4.77 -10.70 -2.35
CA SER A 53 4.87 -12.04 -2.93
C SER A 53 4.87 -13.10 -1.84
N GLN A 54 4.67 -14.35 -2.23
CA GLN A 54 4.65 -15.48 -1.32
C GLN A 54 5.55 -16.60 -1.86
N GLN A 55 6.23 -17.28 -0.95
CA GLN A 55 6.91 -18.54 -1.23
C GLN A 55 6.72 -19.49 -0.04
N ASN A 56 6.30 -20.74 -0.29
CA ASN A 56 6.15 -21.78 0.73
C ASN A 56 5.29 -21.38 1.94
N GLY A 57 4.24 -20.58 1.72
CA GLY A 57 3.36 -20.09 2.79
C GLY A 57 3.84 -18.81 3.47
N PHE A 58 5.03 -18.30 3.14
CA PHE A 58 5.62 -17.14 3.79
C PHE A 58 5.62 -15.89 2.90
N ALA A 59 5.35 -14.74 3.51
CA ALA A 59 5.26 -13.48 2.79
C ALA A 59 6.64 -12.86 2.53
N THR A 60 6.80 -12.18 1.40
CA THR A 60 7.90 -11.25 1.14
C THR A 60 7.29 -9.91 0.75
N VAL A 61 7.80 -8.82 1.34
CA VAL A 61 7.32 -7.47 1.09
C VAL A 61 8.48 -6.56 0.72
N ARG A 62 8.33 -5.81 -0.36
CA ARG A 62 9.31 -4.83 -0.84
C ARG A 62 8.60 -3.53 -1.26
N PRO A 63 9.16 -2.33 -1.03
CA PRO A 63 10.38 -2.04 -0.27
C PRO A 63 10.17 -2.25 1.24
N SER A 64 11.01 -1.63 2.09
CA SER A 64 10.86 -1.72 3.54
C SER A 64 9.57 -1.06 4.04
N ILE A 65 9.01 -1.63 5.11
CA ILE A 65 7.83 -1.13 5.79
C ILE A 65 8.27 -0.11 6.84
N SER A 66 7.80 1.13 6.71
CA SER A 66 8.06 2.22 7.65
C SER A 66 6.80 2.57 8.42
N VAL A 67 6.74 2.26 9.71
CA VAL A 67 5.56 2.49 10.57
C VAL A 67 5.68 3.84 11.27
N CYS A 68 5.61 4.92 10.48
CA CYS A 68 5.85 6.30 10.94
C CYS A 68 4.70 6.89 11.75
N ASP A 69 3.50 6.33 11.63
CA ASP A 69 2.25 6.77 12.26
C ASP A 69 2.01 6.14 13.65
N ALA A 70 2.74 5.07 14.00
CA ALA A 70 2.70 4.47 15.33
C ALA A 70 3.75 5.07 16.28
N PRO A 71 3.60 4.94 17.62
CA PRO A 71 4.64 5.32 18.59
C PRO A 71 5.93 4.51 18.47
N CYS A 72 5.87 3.27 17.94
CA CYS A 72 7.04 2.40 17.85
C CYS A 72 8.04 2.82 16.76
N LYS A 73 7.63 3.66 15.79
CA LYS A 73 8.45 4.13 14.65
C LYS A 73 9.26 3.02 13.96
N SER A 74 8.73 1.80 13.99
CA SER A 74 9.48 0.62 13.59
C SER A 74 9.71 0.60 12.08
N HIS A 75 10.87 0.08 11.67
CA HIS A 75 11.27 0.01 10.27
C HIS A 75 11.91 -1.34 9.98
N TYR A 76 11.39 -2.05 8.99
CA TYR A 76 11.82 -3.43 8.71
C TYR A 76 11.50 -3.87 7.29
N ILE A 77 12.13 -4.96 6.85
CA ILE A 77 11.80 -5.70 5.63
C ILE A 77 11.27 -7.08 6.02
N ILE A 78 10.29 -7.59 5.28
CA ILE A 78 9.84 -8.98 5.40
C ILE A 78 10.37 -9.75 4.19
N SER A 79 11.18 -10.78 4.42
CA SER A 79 11.69 -11.66 3.36
C SER A 79 11.47 -13.13 3.75
N SER A 80 10.71 -13.87 2.95
CA SER A 80 10.33 -15.27 3.26
C SER A 80 9.82 -15.45 4.69
N GLY A 81 8.96 -14.53 5.11
CA GLY A 81 8.34 -14.47 6.44
C GLY A 81 9.24 -13.85 7.51
N GLN A 82 10.56 -13.80 7.31
CA GLN A 82 11.49 -13.29 8.30
C GLN A 82 11.51 -11.76 8.33
N VAL A 83 11.45 -11.20 9.54
CA VAL A 83 11.56 -9.77 9.79
C VAL A 83 13.02 -9.39 9.94
N GLN A 84 13.51 -8.57 9.02
CA GLN A 84 14.84 -7.95 9.09
C GLN A 84 14.68 -6.51 9.56
N TRP A 85 15.12 -6.24 10.78
CA TRP A 85 15.02 -4.92 11.39
C TRP A 85 16.00 -3.94 10.75
N LEU A 86 15.51 -2.74 10.48
CA LEU A 86 16.31 -1.59 10.09
C LEU A 86 16.29 -0.57 11.23
N ALA A 87 17.10 0.48 11.12
CA ALA A 87 17.07 1.56 12.09
C ALA A 87 15.66 2.15 12.17
N ALA A 88 15.09 2.15 13.39
CA ALA A 88 13.84 2.82 13.67
C ALA A 88 13.96 4.32 13.38
N PHE A 89 12.83 4.93 13.02
CA PHE A 89 12.84 6.35 12.68
C PHE A 89 12.81 7.20 13.95
N SER A 90 13.60 8.28 13.96
CA SER A 90 13.34 9.37 14.89
C SER A 90 12.05 10.10 14.49
N ASP A 91 11.45 10.86 15.39
CA ASP A 91 10.24 11.66 15.08
C ASP A 91 10.47 12.64 13.92
N ALA A 92 11.68 13.20 13.83
CA ALA A 92 12.08 14.06 12.71
C ALA A 92 12.12 13.28 11.37
N MET A 93 12.64 12.05 11.38
CA MET A 93 12.66 11.19 10.19
C MET A 93 11.26 10.73 9.79
N ALA A 94 10.43 10.36 10.76
CA ALA A 94 9.04 9.97 10.55
C ALA A 94 8.23 11.12 9.93
N SER A 95 8.31 12.31 10.51
CA SER A 95 7.62 13.50 9.98
C SER A 95 8.08 13.85 8.56
N THR A 96 9.38 13.78 8.28
CA THR A 96 9.93 14.04 6.94
C THR A 96 9.47 12.99 5.93
N THR A 97 9.43 11.72 6.31
CA THR A 97 8.99 10.62 5.43
C THR A 97 7.51 10.77 5.09
N MET A 98 6.67 11.04 6.09
CA MET A 98 5.24 11.29 5.88
C MET A 98 5.01 12.49 4.94
N ARG A 99 5.73 13.60 5.13
CA ARG A 99 5.65 14.76 4.21
C ARG A 99 6.04 14.39 2.79
N ARG A 100 7.10 13.58 2.61
CA ARG A 100 7.53 13.11 1.27
C ARG A 100 6.49 12.20 0.61
N GLN A 101 5.82 11.34 1.37
CA GLN A 101 4.73 10.51 0.84
C GLN A 101 3.58 11.38 0.33
N ILE A 102 3.13 12.36 1.13
CA ILE A 102 2.07 13.30 0.72
C ILE A 102 2.48 14.06 -0.55
N ALA A 103 3.69 14.61 -0.59
CA ALA A 103 4.18 15.37 -1.74
C ALA A 103 4.19 14.55 -3.05
N ARG A 104 4.54 13.26 -2.98
CA ARG A 104 4.50 12.36 -4.15
C ARG A 104 3.07 12.14 -4.66
N HIS A 105 2.09 12.01 -3.76
CA HIS A 105 0.70 11.87 -4.17
C HIS A 105 0.17 13.15 -4.85
N VAL A 106 0.49 14.32 -4.30
CA VAL A 106 0.12 15.62 -4.88
C VAL A 106 0.72 15.79 -6.28
N ASP A 107 2.00 15.49 -6.47
CA ASP A 107 2.66 15.58 -7.78
C ASP A 107 2.04 14.64 -8.82
N ARG A 108 1.73 13.40 -8.41
CA ARG A 108 1.06 12.41 -9.27
C ARG A 108 -0.33 12.89 -9.71
N GLU A 109 -1.13 13.41 -8.79
CA GLU A 109 -2.45 13.97 -9.11
C GLU A 109 -2.36 15.16 -10.06
N ALA A 110 -1.40 16.07 -9.83
CA ALA A 110 -1.18 17.23 -10.70
C ALA A 110 -0.82 16.81 -12.14
N ARG A 111 0.00 15.77 -12.32
CA ARG A 111 0.33 15.21 -13.64
C ARG A 111 -0.90 14.63 -14.36
N LEU A 112 -1.82 14.01 -13.62
CA LEU A 112 -3.08 13.47 -14.17
C LEU A 112 -4.09 14.57 -14.53
N GLN A 113 -3.98 15.75 -13.92
CA GLN A 113 -4.82 16.93 -14.18
C GLN A 113 -4.22 17.89 -15.22
N THR A 114 -3.40 17.38 -16.13
CA THR A 114 -2.90 18.17 -17.27
C THR A 114 -4.03 18.48 -18.27
N TRP A 115 -3.94 19.60 -18.99
CA TRP A 115 -4.91 20.03 -20.01
C TRP A 115 -5.27 18.90 -20.99
N THR A 116 -4.30 18.08 -21.38
CA THR A 116 -4.50 16.92 -22.26
C THR A 116 -5.48 15.90 -21.67
N SER A 117 -5.43 15.64 -20.36
CA SER A 117 -6.36 14.76 -19.66
C SER A 117 -7.78 15.30 -19.68
N TRP A 118 -7.95 16.61 -19.50
CA TRP A 118 -9.27 17.27 -19.60
C TRP A 118 -9.84 17.21 -21.02
N ILE A 119 -9.03 17.44 -22.06
CA ILE A 119 -9.44 17.24 -23.46
C ILE A 119 -9.86 15.79 -23.68
N CYS A 120 -9.02 14.82 -23.31
CA CYS A 120 -9.31 13.41 -23.52
C CYS A 120 -10.62 13.00 -22.84
N MET A 121 -10.86 13.45 -21.60
CA MET A 121 -12.12 13.20 -20.90
C MET A 121 -13.31 13.90 -21.57
N ALA A 122 -13.16 15.13 -22.06
CA ALA A 122 -14.22 15.84 -22.77
C ALA A 122 -14.59 15.14 -24.09
N ILE A 123 -13.58 14.70 -24.85
CA ILE A 123 -13.74 13.92 -26.08
C ILE A 123 -14.44 12.58 -25.78
N ALA A 124 -13.96 11.83 -24.78
CA ALA A 124 -14.57 10.55 -24.41
C ALA A 124 -16.04 10.69 -23.99
N ARG A 125 -16.37 11.72 -23.20
CA ARG A 125 -17.76 12.04 -22.81
C ARG A 125 -18.64 12.38 -24.01
N MET A 126 -18.10 13.14 -24.97
CA MET A 126 -18.80 13.47 -26.21
C MET A 126 -19.05 12.22 -27.06
N PHE A 127 -18.05 11.36 -27.25
CA PHE A 127 -18.21 10.08 -27.96
C PHE A 127 -19.24 9.16 -27.30
N ALA A 128 -19.23 9.05 -25.96
CA ALA A 128 -20.21 8.26 -25.23
C ALA A 128 -21.64 8.76 -25.48
N LYS A 129 -21.84 10.09 -25.45
CA LYS A 129 -23.15 10.72 -25.70
C LYS A 129 -23.62 10.54 -27.14
N VAL A 130 -22.71 10.66 -28.11
CA VAL A 130 -22.99 10.40 -29.53
C VAL A 130 -23.40 8.96 -29.76
N ARG A 131 -22.68 8.00 -29.17
CA ARG A 131 -23.01 6.57 -29.24
C ARG A 131 -24.41 6.27 -28.67
N GLU A 132 -24.73 6.84 -27.50
CA GLU A 132 -26.04 6.70 -26.86
C GLU A 132 -27.17 7.27 -27.73
N THR A 133 -26.95 8.42 -28.37
CA THR A 133 -27.94 9.02 -29.29
C THR A 133 -28.11 8.27 -30.60
N LEU A 134 -27.10 7.54 -31.05
CA LEU A 134 -27.10 6.76 -32.30
C LEU A 134 -27.54 5.30 -32.09
N GLY A 135 -27.71 4.84 -30.83
CA GLY A 135 -28.16 3.48 -30.51
C GLY A 135 -27.15 2.38 -30.81
N LEU A 136 -25.84 2.69 -30.76
CA LEU A 136 -24.72 1.73 -30.96
C LEU A 136 -24.12 1.25 -29.63
#